data_AF-A0A1H9LU82-F1
#
_entry.id   AF-A0A1H9LU82-F1
#
_cell.length_a   1.000
_cell.length_b   1.000
_cell.length_c   1.000
_cell.angle_alpha   90.00
_cell.angle_beta   90.00
_cell.angle_gamma   90.00
#
_symmetry.space_group_name_H-M   'P 1'
#
loop_
_entity.id
_entity.type
_entity.pdbx_description
1 polymer ?
#
loop_
_entity_poly.entity_id
_entity_poly.type
_entity_poly.pdbx_seq_one_letter_code
_entity_poly.pdbx_strand_id
1 'polypeptide(L)' 'MMQAIFRVFYEMLKVFIVFVLCTFLFYYVIKALHQEYEKLDRYETPQGSAVKVFQQEENTGMWERLNIFFRLGE' A
#
# COMPACT_ATOMS: atom_id res chain seq x y z
N MET A 1 29.17 6.62 34.99
CA MET A 1 27.83 6.10 34.62
C MET A 1 27.01 7.15 33.84
N MET A 2 26.75 8.34 34.42
CA MET A 2 25.95 9.40 33.77
C MET A 2 26.47 9.87 32.40
N GLN A 3 27.79 10.03 32.24
CA GLN A 3 28.38 10.54 30.99
C GLN A 3 28.27 9.58 29.80
N ALA A 4 28.25 8.27 30.06
CA ALA A 4 28.06 7.27 29.01
C ALA A 4 26.63 7.35 28.43
N ILE A 5 25.64 7.59 29.28
CA ILE A 5 24.24 7.76 28.89
C ILE A 5 24.06 9.00 28.00
N PHE A 6 24.71 10.12 28.35
CA PHE A 6 24.68 11.33 27.52
C PHE A 6 25.29 11.10 26.12
N ARG A 7 26.39 10.35 26.03
CA ARG A 7 27.02 10.04 24.76
C ARG A 7 26.12 9.17 23.88
N VAL A 8 25.52 8.11 24.45
CA VAL A 8 24.60 7.23 23.73
C VAL A 8 23.36 8.01 23.27
N PHE A 9 22.81 8.86 24.12
CA PHE A 9 21.65 9.69 23.78
C PHE A 9 21.96 10.64 22.61
N TYR A 10 23.15 11.24 22.60
CA TYR A 10 23.58 12.13 21.52
C TYR A 10 23.73 11.40 20.18
N GLU A 11 24.32 10.20 20.17
CA GLU A 11 24.43 9.37 18.97
C GLU A 11 23.03 8.96 18.46
N MET A 12 22.13 8.54 19.37
CA MET A 12 20.75 8.21 19.01
C MET A 12 19.99 9.41 18.45
N LEU A 13 20.18 10.60 19.03
CA LEU A 13 19.56 11.83 18.52
C LEU A 13 20.03 12.15 17.10
N LYS A 14 21.32 11.98 16.82
CA LYS A 14 21.88 12.18 15.47
C LYS A 14 21.25 11.24 14.46
N VAL A 15 21.14 9.96 14.79
CA VAL A 15 20.50 8.96 13.91
C VAL A 15 19.01 9.27 13.74
N PHE A 16 18.32 9.68 14.81
CA PHE A 16 16.92 10.06 14.78
C PHE A 16 16.67 11.26 13.85
N ILE A 17 17.52 12.29 13.90
CA ILE A 17 17.42 13.44 12.99
C ILE A 17 17.58 12.99 11.53
N VAL A 18 18.57 12.15 11.22
CA VAL A 18 18.76 11.61 9.86
C VAL A 18 17.55 10.79 9.42
N PHE A 19 17.00 9.96 10.31
CA PHE A 19 15.80 9.15 10.03
C PHE A 19 14.58 10.02 9.71
N VAL A 20 14.35 11.07 10.50
CA VAL A 20 13.24 12.01 10.30
C VAL A 20 13.38 12.75 8.97
N LEU A 21 14.58 13.27 8.67
CA LEU A 21 14.85 13.93 7.38
C LEU A 21 14.63 12.99 6.20
N CYS A 22 15.09 11.74 6.33
CA CYS A 22 14.88 10.70 5.33
C CYS A 22 13.39 10.42 5.14
N THR A 23 12.63 10.31 6.22
CA THR A 23 11.17 10.09 6.19
C THR A 23 10.45 11.22 5.45
N PHE A 24 10.80 12.48 5.74
CA PHE A 24 10.23 13.63 5.04
C PHE A 24 10.59 13.63 3.55
N LEU A 25 11.85 13.37 3.21
CA LEU A 25 12.30 13.26 1.82
C LEU A 25 11.46 12.23 1.07
N PHE A 26 11.34 11.01 1.60
CA PHE A 26 10.54 9.96 0.98
C PHE A 26 9.06 10.33 0.86
N TYR A 27 8.48 10.95 1.89
CA TYR A 27 7.10 11.41 1.84
C TYR A 27 6.87 12.39 0.67
N TYR A 28 7.75 13.37 0.50
CA TYR A 28 7.62 14.34 -0.59
C TYR A 28 7.88 13.71 -1.96
N VAL A 29 8.86 12.81 -2.08
CA VAL A 29 9.12 12.07 -3.33
C VAL A 29 7.90 11.25 -3.74
N ILE A 30 7.35 10.44 -2.84
CA ILE A 30 6.16 9.63 -3.12
C ILE A 30 4.97 10.53 -3.45
N LYS A 31 4.78 11.63 -2.72
CA LYS A 31 3.72 12.59 -2.99
C LYS A 31 3.85 13.22 -4.38
N ALA A 32 5.05 13.61 -4.79
CA ALA A 32 5.29 14.16 -6.12
C ALA A 32 5.01 13.13 -7.23
N LEU A 33 5.46 11.88 -7.04
CA LEU A 33 5.15 10.77 -7.96
C LEU A 33 3.64 10.49 -8.04
N HIS A 34 2.93 10.55 -6.91
CA HIS A 34 1.49 10.32 -6.86
C HIS A 34 0.70 11.39 -7.63
N GLN A 35 1.13 12.66 -7.55
CA GLN A 35 0.51 13.75 -8.31
C GLN A 35 0.63 13.59 -9.83
N GLU A 36 1.65 12.87 -10.30
CA GLU A 36 1.81 12.53 -11.71
C GLU A 36 0.96 11.32 -12.10
N TYR A 37 0.79 10.36 -11.18
CA TYR A 37 -0.07 9.18 -11.35
C TYR A 37 -1.56 9.53 -11.44
N GLU A 38 -2.05 10.52 -10.69
CA GLU A 38 -3.45 10.97 -10.78
C GLU A 38 -3.80 11.63 -12.12
N LYS A 39 -2.80 12.06 -12.90
CA LYS A 39 -2.99 12.63 -14.24
C LYS A 39 -2.93 11.61 -15.36
N LEU A 40 -2.51 10.37 -15.07
CA LEU A 40 -2.71 9.27 -16.00
C LEU A 40 -4.19 8.90 -15.94
N ASP A 41 -4.91 9.23 -17.01
CA ASP A 41 -6.32 8.95 -17.23
C ASP A 41 -6.70 7.56 -16.69
N ARG A 42 -7.55 7.55 -15.67
CA ARG A 42 -7.85 6.34 -14.90
C ARG A 42 -8.87 5.51 -15.67
N TYR A 43 -8.40 4.72 -16.63
CA TYR A 43 -9.20 3.86 -17.51
C TYR A 43 -10.36 4.61 -18.19
N GLU A 44 -10.34 4.72 -19.52
CA GLU A 44 -11.57 5.08 -20.22
C GLU A 44 -12.69 4.14 -19.74
N THR A 45 -13.76 4.71 -19.21
CA THR A 45 -14.91 3.95 -18.75
C THR A 45 -15.36 3.06 -19.90
N PRO A 46 -15.48 1.73 -19.69
CA PRO A 46 -15.80 0.84 -20.78
C PRO A 46 -17.16 1.25 -21.37
N GLN A 47 -17.17 1.73 -22.62
CA GLN A 47 -18.41 2.11 -23.33
C GLN A 47 -19.26 0.89 -23.72
N GLY A 48 -18.80 -0.33 -23.44
CA GLY A 48 -19.53 -1.56 -23.71
C GLY A 48 -20.44 -1.95 -22.55
N SER A 49 -21.66 -2.39 -22.87
CA SER A 49 -22.60 -3.00 -21.93
C SER A 49 -21.92 -4.20 -21.25
N ALA A 50 -21.32 -3.97 -20.08
CA ALA A 50 -20.72 -5.01 -19.28
C ALA A 50 -21.85 -5.89 -18.76
N VAL A 51 -22.16 -6.95 -19.51
CA VAL A 51 -23.07 -7.99 -19.07
C VAL A 51 -22.44 -8.61 -17.82
N LYS A 52 -23.01 -8.29 -16.67
CA LYS A 52 -22.63 -8.89 -15.40
C LYS A 52 -23.08 -10.35 -15.41
N VAL A 53 -22.25 -11.24 -15.95
CA VAL A 53 -22.49 -12.69 -15.93
C VAL A 53 -22.13 -13.21 -14.53
N PHE A 54 -22.93 -12.84 -13.53
CA PHE A 54 -22.88 -13.45 -12.22
C PHE A 54 -24.04 -14.45 -12.14
N GLN A 55 -23.78 -15.70 -12.52
CA GLN A 55 -24.67 -16.80 -12.17
C GLN A 55 -24.32 -17.19 -10.74
N GLN A 56 -25.12 -16.68 -9.80
CA GLN A 56 -25.05 -17.14 -8.42
C GLN A 56 -25.72 -18.50 -8.36
N GLU A 57 -24.94 -19.57 -8.48
CA GLU A 57 -25.40 -20.89 -8.05
C GLU A 57 -25.62 -20.83 -6.54
N GLU A 58 -26.90 -20.83 -6.13
CA GLU A 58 -27.36 -20.61 -4.75
C GLU A 58 -26.91 -21.68 -3.74
N ASN A 59 -26.10 -22.68 -4.13
CA ASN A 59 -25.84 -23.86 -3.30
C ASN A 59 -24.36 -24.24 -3.10
N THR A 60 -23.40 -23.46 -3.60
CA THR A 60 -21.98 -23.70 -3.29
C THR A 60 -21.66 -23.08 -1.93
N GLY A 61 -21.48 -23.94 -0.92
CA GLY A 61 -21.14 -23.52 0.45
C GLY A 61 -19.91 -22.61 0.49
N MET A 62 -19.83 -21.75 1.50
CA MET A 62 -18.72 -20.78 1.68
C MET A 62 -17.32 -21.42 1.57
N TRP A 63 -17.18 -22.69 1.94
CA TRP A 63 -15.94 -23.46 1.83
C TRP A 63 -15.49 -23.74 0.39
N GLU A 64 -16.42 -24.00 -0.52
CA GLU A 64 -16.14 -24.21 -1.95
C GLU A 64 -15.56 -22.94 -2.56
N ARG A 65 -16.14 -21.78 -2.22
CA ARG A 65 -15.70 -20.47 -2.72
C ARG A 65 -14.30 -20.11 -2.24
N LEU A 66 -13.96 -20.41 -0.98
CA LEU A 66 -12.61 -20.19 -0.46
C LEU A 66 -11.58 -21.08 -1.17
N ASN A 67 -11.90 -22.36 -1.38
CA ASN A 67 -10.99 -23.28 -2.08
C ASN A 67 -10.71 -22.82 -3.52
N ILE A 68 -11.74 -22.35 -4.23
CA ILE A 68 -11.61 -21.80 -5.58
C ILE A 68 -10.75 -20.54 -5.58
N PHE A 69 -11.01 -19.59 -4.67
CA PHE A 69 -10.20 -18.36 -4.51
C PHE A 69 -8.71 -18.67 -4.31
N PHE A 70 -8.39 -19.66 -3.48
CA PHE A 70 -6.99 -20.06 -3.24
C PHE A 70 -6.34 -20.80 -4.41
N ARG A 71 -7.11 -21.53 -5.23
CA ARG A 71 -6.59 -22.27 -6.39
C ARG A 71 -6.42 -21.38 -7.63
N LEU A 72 -7.38 -20.49 -7.87
CA LEU A 72 -7.42 -19.65 -9.08
C LEU A 72 -6.85 -18.25 -8.84
N GLY A 73 -6.78 -17.79 -7.59
CA GLY A 73 -6.21 -16.48 -7.25
C GLY A 73 -7.12 -15.30 -7.62
N GLU A 74 -8.43 -15.54 -7.79
CA GLU A 74 -9.46 -14.54 -8.08
C GLU A 74 -10.53 -14.47 -6.99
#